data_AF-A0A847IGK4-F1
#
_entry.id   AF-A0A847IGK4-F1
#
_cell.length_a   1.000
_cell.length_b   1.000
_cell.length_c   1.000
_cell.angle_alpha   90.00
_cell.angle_beta   90.00
_cell.angle_gamma   90.00
#
_symmetry.space_group_name_H-M   'P 1'
#
loop_
_entity.id
_entity.type
_entity.pdbx_description
1 polymer ?
#
loop_
_entity_poly.entity_id
_entity_poly.type
_entity_poly.pdbx_seq_one_letter_code
_entity_poly.pdbx_strand_id
1 'polypeptide(L)'
;MTTADHHPESSTRPPAGFRDASPHELFVDCCRLGPAPTRSRELFVIGVSAVLLAVLFAILTPTAGFVVAVTCFVVLYMVGRWVVGTRTKWAKR
;
A
#
# COMPACT_ATOMS: atom_id res chain seq x y z
N MET A 1 -34.82 26.93 10.52
CA MET A 1 -34.22 25.60 10.70
C MET A 1 -33.30 25.39 9.51
N THR A 2 -32.06 25.83 9.63
CA THR A 2 -31.12 25.96 8.51
C THR A 2 -30.37 24.65 8.39
N THR A 3 -30.62 23.90 7.32
CA THR A 3 -29.86 22.72 6.94
C THR A 3 -28.47 23.17 6.52
N ALA A 4 -27.48 22.92 7.37
CA ALA A 4 -26.08 23.03 6.99
C ALA A 4 -25.76 21.85 6.07
N ASP A 5 -25.83 22.09 4.76
CA ASP A 5 -25.26 21.20 3.76
C ASP A 5 -23.74 21.21 3.95
N HIS A 6 -23.23 20.24 4.71
CA HIS A 6 -21.83 19.88 4.66
C HIS A 6 -21.55 19.27 3.29
N HIS A 7 -21.26 20.12 2.31
CA HIS A 7 -20.56 19.73 1.11
C HIS A 7 -19.21 19.16 1.56
N PRO A 8 -18.94 17.84 1.45
CA PRO A 8 -17.57 17.39 1.60
C PRO A 8 -16.83 18.04 0.43
N GLU A 9 -15.87 18.93 0.74
CA GLU A 9 -14.92 19.40 -0.26
C GLU A 9 -14.29 18.15 -0.89
N SER A 10 -14.74 17.82 -2.09
CA SER A 10 -14.07 16.87 -2.95
C SER A 10 -12.78 17.56 -3.38
N SER A 11 -11.75 17.41 -2.54
CA SER A 11 -10.40 17.85 -2.83
C SER A 11 -10.00 17.27 -4.19
N THR A 12 -10.04 18.12 -5.21
CA THR A 12 -9.57 17.87 -6.58
C THR A 12 -8.04 17.85 -6.65
N ARG A 13 -7.36 17.79 -5.50
CA ARG A 13 -5.91 17.71 -5.45
C ARG A 13 -5.48 16.30 -5.86
N PRO A 14 -4.56 16.18 -6.84
CA PRO A 14 -3.93 14.89 -7.15
C PRO A 14 -3.38 14.29 -5.85
N PRO A 15 -3.59 12.98 -5.60
CA PRO A 15 -3.13 12.38 -4.36
C PRO A 15 -1.62 12.53 -4.23
N ALA A 16 -1.17 12.89 -3.03
CA ALA A 16 0.23 13.19 -2.74
C ALA A 16 1.15 12.03 -3.14
N GLY A 17 2.31 12.38 -3.73
CA GLY A 17 3.38 11.43 -3.99
C GLY A 17 4.01 10.94 -2.69
N PHE A 18 4.91 9.97 -2.77
CA PHE A 18 5.58 9.43 -1.57
C PHE A 18 6.26 10.52 -0.72
N ARG A 19 6.89 11.51 -1.37
CA ARG A 19 7.64 12.59 -0.70
C ARG A 19 6.74 13.62 -0.01
N ASP A 20 5.51 13.77 -0.50
CA ASP A 20 4.57 14.80 -0.04
C ASP A 20 3.48 14.22 0.88
N ALA A 21 3.40 12.89 0.98
CA ALA A 21 2.42 12.20 1.80
C ALA A 21 2.78 12.33 3.29
N SER A 22 1.78 12.58 4.12
CA SER A 22 1.96 12.57 5.57
C SER A 22 2.28 11.14 6.07
N PRO A 23 2.99 10.99 7.21
CA PRO A 23 3.25 9.68 7.79
C PRO A 23 1.97 8.88 8.08
N HIS A 24 0.90 9.58 8.48
CA HIS A 24 -0.42 8.98 8.69
C HIS A 24 -0.97 8.37 7.39
N GLU A 25 -0.84 9.07 6.27
CA GLU A 25 -1.27 8.58 4.96
C GLU A 25 -0.47 7.35 4.49
N LEU A 26 0.84 7.34 4.71
CA LEU A 26 1.70 6.20 4.42
C LEU A 26 1.37 4.99 5.29
N PHE A 27 1.05 5.23 6.57
CA PHE A 27 0.61 4.18 7.48
C PHE A 27 -0.74 3.57 7.05
N VAL A 28 -1.72 4.42 6.72
CA VAL A 28 -3.02 3.95 6.22
C VAL A 28 -2.86 3.13 4.94
N ASP A 29 -1.94 3.50 4.05
CA ASP A 29 -1.65 2.71 2.85
C ASP A 29 -1.10 1.32 3.15
N CYS A 30 -0.31 1.16 4.21
CA CYS A 30 0.21 -0.14 4.64
C CYS A 30 -0.91 -1.06 5.13
N CYS A 31 -1.92 -0.51 5.81
CA CYS A 31 -3.04 -1.26 6.37
C CYS A 31 -4.18 -1.50 5.37
N ARG A 32 -4.19 -0.80 4.23
CA ARG A 32 -5.28 -0.88 3.27
C ARG A 32 -5.19 -2.12 2.39
N LEU A 33 -6.29 -2.88 2.32
CA LEU A 33 -6.48 -3.99 1.38
C LEU A 33 -6.83 -3.48 -0.02
N GLY A 34 -5.84 -2.94 -0.74
CA GLY A 34 -5.99 -2.46 -2.13
C GLY A 34 -4.88 -1.47 -2.52
N PRO A 35 -4.61 -1.28 -3.84
CA PRO A 35 -3.46 -0.52 -4.30
C PRO A 35 -3.47 0.93 -3.80
N ALA A 36 -2.28 1.40 -3.44
CA ALA A 36 -2.05 2.76 -2.97
C ALA A 36 -2.43 3.81 -4.03
N PRO A 37 -2.72 5.05 -3.62
CA PRO A 37 -3.18 6.11 -4.54
C PRO A 37 -2.18 6.45 -5.65
N THR A 38 -0.89 6.21 -5.43
CA THR A 38 0.20 6.48 -6.38
C THR A 38 1.20 5.33 -6.45
N ARG A 39 1.87 5.17 -7.60
CA ARG A 39 2.92 4.16 -7.81
C ARG A 39 4.05 4.26 -6.79
N SER A 40 4.48 5.49 -6.48
CA SER A 40 5.54 5.74 -5.51
C SER A 40 5.17 5.30 -4.08
N ARG A 41 3.90 5.50 -3.69
CA ARG A 41 3.42 5.07 -2.37
C ARG A 41 3.28 3.56 -2.29
N GLU A 42 2.89 2.89 -3.39
CA GLU A 42 2.86 1.43 -3.42
C GLU A 42 4.28 0.83 -3.27
N LEU A 43 5.28 1.38 -3.97
CA LEU A 43 6.67 0.92 -3.81
C LEU A 43 7.17 1.06 -2.37
N PHE A 44 6.77 2.12 -1.68
CA PHE A 44 7.06 2.27 -0.26
C PHE A 44 6.41 1.16 0.59
N VAL A 45 5.11 0.88 0.38
CA VAL A 45 4.39 -0.19 1.09
C VAL A 45 5.06 -1.56 0.85
N ILE A 46 5.43 -1.86 -0.40
CA ILE A 46 6.15 -3.08 -0.76
C ILE A 46 7.49 -3.15 -0.01
N GLY A 47 8.26 -2.06 0.00
CA GLY A 47 9.55 -1.98 0.70
C GLY A 47 9.41 -2.20 2.20
N VAL A 48 8.47 -1.52 2.85
CA VAL A 48 8.19 -1.68 4.29
C VAL A 48 7.77 -3.12 4.60
N SER A 49 6.89 -3.70 3.79
CA SER A 49 6.43 -5.08 3.98
C SER A 49 7.58 -6.09 3.85
N ALA A 50 8.48 -5.90 2.88
CA ALA A 50 9.65 -6.75 2.69
C ALA A 50 10.61 -6.65 3.88
N VAL A 51 10.86 -5.45 4.40
CA VAL A 51 11.70 -5.24 5.59
C VAL A 51 11.09 -5.91 6.82
N LEU A 52 9.78 -5.75 7.05
CA LEU A 52 9.10 -6.39 8.18
C LEU A 52 9.17 -7.92 8.12
N LEU A 53 9.00 -8.51 6.92
CA LEU A 53 9.16 -9.95 6.73
C LEU A 53 10.59 -10.41 6.96
N ALA A 54 11.58 -9.66 6.48
CA ALA A 54 12.99 -9.97 6.72
C ALA A 54 13.32 -9.95 8.22
N VAL A 55 12.83 -8.95 8.95
CA VAL A 55 12.97 -8.87 10.42
C VAL A 55 12.28 -10.07 11.09
N LEU A 56 11.07 -10.44 10.64
CA LEU A 56 10.35 -11.58 11.18
C LEU A 56 11.10 -12.90 10.98
N PHE A 57 11.65 -13.13 9.79
CA PHE A 57 12.45 -14.32 9.49
C PHE A 57 13.77 -14.35 10.26
N ALA A 58 14.39 -13.20 10.48
CA ALA A 58 15.61 -13.11 11.29
C ALA A 58 15.35 -13.46 12.76
N ILE A 59 14.20 -13.07 13.31
CA ILE A 59 13.84 -13.34 14.71
C ILE A 59 13.36 -14.79 14.90
N LEU A 60 12.45 -15.26 14.04
CA LEU A 60 11.82 -16.57 14.22
C LEU A 60 12.66 -17.72 13.67
N THR A 61 13.63 -17.43 12.80
CA THR A 61 14.47 -18.43 12.11
C THR A 61 13.67 -19.63 11.57
N PRO A 62 12.59 -19.41 10.80
CA PRO A 62 11.71 -20.50 10.36
C PRO A 62 12.42 -21.43 9.37
N THR A 63 11.86 -22.64 9.19
CA THR A 63 12.38 -23.61 8.22
C THR A 63 12.32 -23.05 6.79
N ALA A 64 13.28 -23.45 5.96
CA ALA A 64 13.38 -22.95 4.58
C ALA A 64 12.08 -23.17 3.77
N GLY A 65 11.40 -24.30 3.97
CA GLY A 65 10.11 -24.58 3.33
C GLY A 65 9.02 -23.56 3.70
N PHE A 66 8.97 -23.14 4.97
CA PHE A 66 8.04 -22.11 5.42
C PHE A 66 8.37 -20.73 4.83
N VAL A 67 9.65 -20.36 4.81
CA VAL A 67 10.12 -19.11 4.20
C VAL A 67 9.70 -19.02 2.73
N VAL A 68 9.91 -20.10 1.96
CA VAL A 68 9.55 -20.15 0.55
C VAL A 68 8.04 -20.00 0.37
N ALA A 69 7.24 -20.77 1.12
CA ALA A 69 5.78 -20.70 1.03
C ALA A 69 5.27 -19.27 1.30
N VAL A 70 5.66 -18.67 2.42
CA VAL A 70 5.23 -17.31 2.80
C VAL A 70 5.69 -16.28 1.78
N THR A 71 6.95 -16.37 1.33
CA THR A 71 7.48 -15.42 0.34
C THR A 71 6.70 -15.50 -0.97
N CYS A 72 6.38 -16.70 -1.45
CA CYS A 72 5.55 -16.88 -2.64
C CYS A 72 4.17 -16.23 -2.49
N PHE A 73 3.48 -16.46 -1.37
CA PHE A 73 2.17 -15.83 -1.11
C PHE A 73 2.25 -14.31 -1.07
N VAL A 74 3.26 -13.75 -0.40
CA VAL A 74 3.46 -12.31 -0.30
C VAL A 74 3.75 -11.71 -1.68
N VAL A 75 4.64 -12.31 -2.46
CA VAL A 75 4.97 -11.84 -3.82
C VAL A 75 3.71 -11.86 -4.70
N LEU A 76 2.93 -12.94 -4.66
CA LEU A 76 1.67 -13.02 -5.42
C LEU A 76 0.68 -11.91 -5.01
N TYR A 77 0.55 -11.65 -3.71
CA TYR A 77 -0.29 -10.58 -3.20
C TYR A 77 0.19 -9.19 -3.66
N MET A 78 1.50 -8.92 -3.58
CA MET A 78 2.09 -7.65 -3.99
C MET A 78 1.98 -7.43 -5.51
N VAL A 79 2.21 -8.48 -6.31
CA VAL A 79 2.00 -8.44 -7.76
C VAL A 79 0.52 -8.21 -8.08
N GLY A 80 -0.39 -8.90 -7.40
CA GLY A 80 -1.83 -8.71 -7.58
C GLY A 80 -2.26 -7.26 -7.35
N ARG A 81 -1.85 -6.66 -6.22
CA ARG A 81 -2.09 -5.24 -5.93
C ARG A 81 -1.48 -4.32 -6.99
N TRP A 82 -0.25 -4.59 -7.41
CA TRP A 82 0.42 -3.79 -8.44
C TRP A 82 -0.33 -3.83 -9.77
N VAL A 83 -0.79 -5.00 -10.20
CA VAL A 83 -1.58 -5.17 -11.42
C VAL A 83 -2.93 -4.46 -11.31
N VAL A 84 -3.61 -4.55 -10.18
CA VAL A 84 -4.86 -3.79 -9.96
C VAL A 84 -4.58 -2.29 -9.99
N GLY A 85 -3.52 -1.83 -9.33
CA GLY A 85 -3.11 -0.42 -9.30
C GLY A 85 -2.83 0.12 -10.70
N THR A 86 -2.03 -0.60 -11.49
CA THR A 86 -1.71 -0.22 -12.88
C THR A 86 -2.96 -0.16 -13.74
N ARG A 87 -3.83 -1.18 -13.70
CA ARG A 87 -5.00 -1.27 -14.59
C ARG A 87 -6.13 -0.31 -14.22
N THR A 88 -6.33 -0.01 -12.94
CA THR A 88 -7.54 0.71 -12.49
C THR A 88 -7.28 2.12 -11.99
N LYS A 89 -6.16 2.35 -11.28
CA LYS A 89 -5.90 3.63 -10.58
C LYS A 89 -4.84 4.49 -11.23
N TRP A 90 -3.78 3.88 -11.77
CA TRP A 90 -2.62 4.62 -12.28
C TRP A 90 -2.56 4.71 -13.80
N ALA A 91 -3.40 3.97 -14.54
CA ALA A 91 -3.52 4.11 -16.00
C ALA A 91 -4.50 5.20 -16.43
N LYS A 92 -5.40 5.64 -15.53
CA LYS A 92 -6.47 6.60 -15.82
C LYS A 92 -6.09 8.07 -15.57
N ARG A 93 -4.81 8.43 -15.68
CA ARG A 93 -4.35 9.82 -15.55
C ARG A 93 -4.04 10.43 -16.89
#